data_AF-A0AAV7SIG4-F1
#
_entry.id   AF-A0AAV7SIG4-F1
#
_cell.length_a   1.000
_cell.length_b   1.000
_cell.length_c   1.000
_cell.angle_alpha   90.00
_cell.angle_beta   90.00
_cell.angle_gamma   90.00
#
_symmetry.space_group_name_H-M   'P 1'
#
loop_
_entity.id
_entity.type
_entity.pdbx_description
1 polymer ?
#
loop_
_entity_poly.entity_id
_entity_poly.type
_entity_poly.pdbx_seq_one_letter_code
_entity_poly.pdbx_strand_id
1 'polypeptide(L)'
;MAPLAHFAQLHNLNIISYANDTQLILSLTDDPLTAKSNLHEGMKAVAKWMRNSKLKLNSDKMEVLILGANPTAWDNSWWTTALGAARHPPTMHATWASSSTQHSP
;
A
#
# COMPACT_ATOMS: atom_id res chain seq x y z
N MET A 1 -10.08 18.10 5.11
CA MET A 1 -9.72 16.73 4.66
C MET A 1 -10.36 16.31 3.33
N ALA A 2 -11.25 17.11 2.71
CA ALA A 2 -11.96 16.73 1.48
C ALA A 2 -11.06 16.28 0.29
N PRO A 3 -9.89 16.90 0.01
CA PRO A 3 -9.06 16.48 -1.13
C PRO A 3 -8.44 15.09 -0.99
N LEU A 4 -8.15 14.65 0.24
CA LEU A 4 -7.61 13.32 0.52
C LEU A 4 -8.72 12.27 0.51
N ALA A 5 -9.86 12.56 1.15
CA ALA A 5 -11.01 11.68 1.15
C ALA A 5 -11.53 11.40 -0.28
N HIS A 6 -11.60 12.44 -1.12
CA HIS A 6 -11.96 12.30 -2.53
C HIS A 6 -10.95 11.46 -3.31
N PHE A 7 -9.65 11.68 -3.10
CA PHE A 7 -8.60 10.88 -3.72
C PHE A 7 -8.72 9.40 -3.34
N ALA A 8 -8.90 9.09 -2.05
CA ALA A 8 -9.05 7.71 -1.62
C ALA A 8 -10.30 7.04 -2.18
N GLN A 9 -11.42 7.75 -2.27
CA GLN A 9 -12.63 7.22 -2.90
C GLN A 9 -12.39 6.90 -4.38
N LEU A 10 -11.72 7.78 -5.12
CA LEU A 10 -11.41 7.59 -6.54
C LEU A 10 -10.49 6.37 -6.78
N HIS A 11 -9.57 6.12 -5.84
CA HIS A 11 -8.58 5.04 -5.92
C HIS A 11 -8.94 3.80 -5.09
N ASN A 12 -10.16 3.74 -4.57
CA ASN A 12 -10.67 2.63 -3.76
C ASN A 12 -9.75 2.29 -2.55
N LEU A 13 -9.20 3.33 -1.91
CA LEU A 13 -8.35 3.26 -0.73
C LEU A 13 -9.17 3.50 0.53
N ASN A 14 -8.83 2.81 1.61
CA ASN A 14 -9.28 3.17 2.94
C ASN A 14 -8.30 4.17 3.57
N ILE A 15 -8.82 5.15 4.33
CA ILE A 15 -8.01 6.13 5.03
C ILE A 15 -8.25 5.98 6.54
N ILE A 16 -7.16 5.88 7.29
CA ILE A 16 -7.14 6.15 8.72
C ILE A 16 -6.29 7.40 8.92
N SER A 17 -6.81 8.44 9.55
CA SER A 17 -6.07 9.68 9.76
C SER A 17 -6.31 10.22 11.17
N TYR A 18 -5.21 10.56 11.85
CA TYR A 18 -5.20 11.18 13.16
C TYR A 18 -4.16 12.30 13.17
N ALA A 19 -4.63 13.55 13.30
CA ALA A 19 -3.79 14.75 13.21
C ALA A 19 -2.92 14.77 11.94
N ASN A 20 -1.61 14.56 12.07
CA ASN A 20 -0.63 14.56 10.97
C ASN A 20 -0.33 13.17 10.42
N ASP A 21 -0.74 12.11 11.13
CA ASP A 21 -0.47 10.73 10.74
C ASP A 21 -1.64 10.20 9.91
N THR A 22 -1.32 9.71 8.71
CA THR A 22 -2.31 9.22 7.76
C THR A 22 -1.84 7.88 7.20
N GLN A 23 -2.69 6.88 7.30
CA GLN A 23 -2.50 5.57 6.70
C GLN A 23 -3.46 5.43 5.52
N LEU A 24 -2.89 5.00 4.39
CA LEU A 24 -3.64 4.64 3.18
C LEU A 24 -3.56 3.13 3.03
N ILE A 25 -4.72 2.48 2.97
CA ILE A 25 -4.82 1.03 2.92
C ILE A 25 -5.42 0.64 1.57
N LEU A 26 -4.70 -0.19 0.83
CA LEU A 26 -5.12 -0.77 -0.45
C LEU A 26 -5.30 -2.27 -0.27
N SER A 27 -6.51 -2.76 -0.52
CA SER A 27 -6.79 -4.20 -0.60
C SER A 27 -6.50 -4.69 -2.02
N LEU A 28 -5.78 -5.81 -2.11
CA LEU A 28 -5.34 -6.39 -3.38
C LEU A 28 -5.99 -7.75 -3.59
N THR A 29 -6.12 -8.15 -4.86
CA THR A 29 -6.64 -9.46 -5.24
C THR A 29 -5.61 -10.56 -5.03
N ASP A 30 -6.06 -11.82 -4.99
CA ASP A 30 -5.16 -12.98 -4.85
C ASP A 30 -4.29 -13.24 -6.09
N ASP A 31 -4.64 -12.66 -7.25
CA ASP A 31 -3.80 -12.71 -8.45
C ASP A 31 -2.54 -11.84 -8.29
N PRO A 32 -1.33 -12.44 -8.24
CA PRO A 32 -0.11 -11.69 -7.92
C PRO A 32 0.28 -10.63 -8.94
N LEU A 33 -0.03 -10.84 -10.23
CA LEU A 33 0.32 -9.88 -11.29
C LEU A 33 -0.58 -8.64 -11.22
N THR A 34 -1.89 -8.86 -11.08
CA THR A 34 -2.87 -7.79 -10.88
C THR A 34 -2.60 -7.04 -9.57
N ALA A 35 -2.30 -7.77 -8.48
CA ALA A 35 -1.96 -7.16 -7.19
C ALA A 35 -0.73 -6.25 -7.28
N LYS A 36 0.34 -6.70 -7.94
CA LYS A 36 1.55 -5.90 -8.18
C LYS A 36 1.26 -4.66 -9.03
N SER A 37 0.51 -4.82 -10.12
CA SER A 37 0.11 -3.70 -11.00
C SER A 37 -0.70 -2.66 -10.24
N ASN A 38 -1.73 -3.09 -9.50
CA ASN A 38 -2.60 -2.21 -8.72
C ASN A 38 -1.83 -1.48 -7.61
N LEU A 39 -0.91 -2.17 -6.91
CA LEU A 39 -0.06 -1.52 -5.92
C LEU A 39 0.84 -0.46 -6.58
N HIS A 40 1.48 -0.78 -7.70
CA HIS A 40 2.34 0.14 -8.43
C HIS A 40 1.58 1.41 -8.85
N GLU A 41 0.43 1.24 -9.49
CA GLU A 41 -0.39 2.37 -9.96
C GLU A 41 -1.00 3.16 -8.80
N GLY A 42 -1.41 2.50 -7.71
CA GLY A 42 -1.85 3.16 -6.49
C GLY A 42 -0.75 4.05 -5.88
N MET A 43 0.48 3.56 -5.83
CA MET A 43 1.62 4.31 -5.29
C MET A 43 1.98 5.52 -6.15
N LYS A 44 1.95 5.38 -7.49
CA LYS A 44 2.10 6.51 -8.42
C LYS A 44 1.01 7.56 -8.22
N ALA A 45 -0.24 7.12 -8.05
CA ALA A 45 -1.37 8.01 -7.82
C ALA A 45 -1.20 8.81 -6.52
N VAL A 46 -0.79 8.15 -5.43
CA VAL A 46 -0.49 8.81 -4.14
C VAL A 46 0.62 9.83 -4.31
N ALA A 47 1.74 9.46 -4.94
CA ALA A 47 2.86 10.36 -5.17
C ALA A 47 2.45 11.60 -5.98
N LYS A 48 1.64 11.40 -7.03
CA LYS A 48 1.10 12.49 -7.86
C LYS A 48 0.16 13.38 -7.06
N TRP A 49 -0.74 12.80 -6.26
CA TRP A 49 -1.66 13.55 -5.40
C TRP A 49 -0.92 14.39 -4.36
N MET A 50 0.10 13.83 -3.70
CA MET A 50 0.93 14.57 -2.74
C MET A 50 1.60 15.78 -3.38
N ARG A 51 2.19 15.59 -4.58
CA ARG A 51 2.84 16.66 -5.33
C ARG A 51 1.86 17.77 -5.70
N ASN A 52 0.70 17.40 -6.23
CA ASN A 52 -0.35 18.36 -6.61
C ASN A 52 -0.92 19.10 -5.38
N SER A 53 -0.98 18.42 -4.24
CA SER A 53 -1.43 18.98 -2.96
C SER A 53 -0.33 19.75 -2.21
N LYS A 54 0.87 19.90 -2.80
CA LYS A 54 2.05 20.54 -2.18
C LYS A 54 2.44 19.93 -0.83
N LEU A 55 2.20 18.63 -0.66
CA LEU A 55 2.57 17.86 0.52
C LEU A 55 3.96 17.26 0.34
N LYS A 56 4.72 17.18 1.43
CA LYS A 56 6.03 16.53 1.48
C LYS A 56 5.93 15.27 2.32
N LEU A 57 6.40 14.15 1.77
CA LEU A 57 6.53 12.91 2.53
C LEU A 57 7.65 13.06 3.57
N ASN A 58 7.36 12.69 4.81
CA ASN A 58 8.40 12.50 5.81
C ASN A 58 8.99 11.10 5.63
N SER A 59 10.09 11.01 4.88
CA SER A 59 10.77 9.75 4.56
C SER A 59 11.24 8.97 5.77
N ASP A 60 11.54 9.65 6.88
CA ASP A 60 12.07 9.01 8.09
C ASP A 60 10.93 8.39 8.94
N LYS A 61 9.67 8.75 8.66
CA LYS A 61 8.49 8.24 9.37
C LYS A 61 7.57 7.42 8.48
N MET A 62 7.84 7.35 7.18
CA MET A 62 6.99 6.66 6.22
C MET A 62 7.31 5.17 6.21
N GLU A 63 6.27 4.35 6.28
CA GLU A 63 6.36 2.89 6.19
C GLU A 63 5.37 2.37 5.15
N VAL A 64 5.77 1.32 4.43
CA VAL A 64 4.86 0.50 3.62
C VAL A 64 4.81 -0.88 4.25
N LEU A 65 3.61 -1.35 4.55
CA LEU A 65 3.38 -2.67 5.13
C LEU A 65 2.60 -3.53 4.12
N ILE A 66 3.14 -4.70 3.78
CA ILE A 66 2.46 -5.69 2.94
C ILE A 66 2.04 -6.86 3.84
N LEU A 67 0.72 -7.08 3.93
CA LEU A 67 0.10 -8.14 4.71
C LEU A 67 -0.51 -9.20 3.77
N GLY A 68 -0.23 -10.48 4.02
CA GLY A 68 -0.84 -11.57 3.25
C GLY A 68 -0.21 -12.94 3.54
N ALA A 69 -0.72 -14.00 2.91
CA ALA A 69 -0.24 -15.36 3.13
C ALA A 69 1.18 -15.63 2.55
N ASN A 70 1.56 -14.93 1.48
CA ASN A 70 2.91 -15.02 0.91
C ASN A 70 3.43 -13.64 0.46
N PRO A 71 3.79 -12.76 1.42
CA PRO A 71 4.24 -11.41 1.11
C PRO A 71 5.67 -11.39 0.56
N THR A 72 6.47 -12.44 0.77
CA THR A 72 7.87 -12.55 0.34
C THR A 72 8.06 -12.75 -1.17
N ALA A 73 6.99 -13.02 -1.92
CA ALA A 73 7.04 -13.24 -3.38
C ALA A 73 7.07 -11.94 -4.23
N TRP A 74 7.19 -10.78 -3.57
CA TRP A 74 7.14 -9.49 -4.25
C TRP A 74 8.56 -9.00 -4.55
N ASP A 75 8.81 -8.66 -5.82
CA ASP A 75 10.01 -7.90 -6.19
C ASP A 75 9.75 -6.43 -5.84
N ASN A 76 10.64 -5.91 -4.99
CA ASN A 76 10.54 -4.60 -4.39
C ASN A 76 11.42 -3.58 -5.13
N SER A 77 12.12 -3.95 -6.21
CA SER A 77 13.09 -3.06 -6.88
C SER A 77 12.53 -1.70 -7.34
N TRP A 78 11.21 -1.53 -7.45
CA TRP A 78 10.53 -0.34 -7.96
C TRP A 78 10.06 0.69 -6.89
N TRP A 79 10.08 0.39 -5.58
CA TRP A 79 9.49 1.30 -4.57
C TRP A 79 10.27 2.60 -4.38
N THR A 80 11.60 2.57 -4.52
CA THR A 80 12.47 3.76 -4.43
C THR A 80 12.09 4.80 -5.48
N THR A 81 11.78 4.35 -6.69
CA THR A 81 11.38 5.19 -7.82
C THR A 81 9.97 5.75 -7.66
N ALA A 82 9.03 4.98 -7.09
CA ALA A 82 7.62 5.38 -7.01
C ALA A 82 7.36 6.50 -5.98
N LEU A 83 8.07 6.51 -4.85
CA LEU A 83 7.88 7.52 -3.80
C LEU A 83 9.01 8.54 -3.68
N GLY A 84 10.09 8.40 -4.46
CA GLY A 84 11.16 9.39 -4.63
C GLY A 84 11.97 9.77 -3.38
N ALA A 85 11.53 9.37 -2.19
CA ALA A 85 12.10 9.75 -0.91
C ALA A 85 12.07 8.63 0.13
N ALA A 86 11.37 7.51 -0.13
CA ALA A 86 11.35 6.39 0.82
C ALA A 86 12.79 5.89 1.02
N ARG A 87 13.23 5.79 2.28
CA ARG A 87 14.56 5.27 2.64
C ARG A 87 14.56 3.77 2.88
N HIS A 88 13.38 3.18 3.10
CA HIS A 88 13.24 1.80 3.54
C HIS A 88 12.31 1.03 2.60
N PRO A 89 12.68 -0.20 2.21
CA PRO A 89 11.79 -1.09 1.47
C PRO A 89 10.56 -1.43 2.32
N PRO A 90 9.46 -1.88 1.68
CA PRO A 90 8.29 -2.35 2.40
C PRO A 90 8.64 -3.44 3.42
N THR A 91 8.07 -3.32 4.61
CA THR A 91 8.05 -4.40 5.59
C THR A 91 7.02 -5.43 5.15
N MET A 92 7.42 -6.70 5.07
CA MET A 92 6.55 -7.82 4.69
C MET A 92 6.18 -8.62 5.93
N HIS A 93 4.88 -8.82 6.16
CA HIS A 93 4.41 -9.62 7.29
C HIS A 93 3.44 -10.69 6.83
N ALA A 94 3.79 -11.96 7.08
CA ALA A 94 2.93 -13.07 6.75
C ALA A 94 1.75 -13.11 7.74
N THR A 95 0.52 -13.21 7.23
CA THR A 95 -0.67 -13.41 8.06
C THR A 95 -1.10 -14.87 8.01
N TRP A 96 -1.58 -15.41 9.13
CA TRP A 96 -2.10 -16.77 9.18
C TRP A 96 -3.37 -16.87 8.33
N ALA A 97 -3.27 -17.51 7.16
CA ALA A 97 -4.43 -18.01 6.46
C ALA A 97 -4.80 -19.35 7.09
N SER A 98 -5.89 -19.39 7.87
CA SER A 98 -6.48 -20.64 8.36
C SER A 98 -6.76 -21.53 7.15
N SER A 99 -5.90 -22.52 6.93
CA SER A 99 -6.15 -23.53 5.92
C SER A 99 -7.30 -24.37 6.46
N SER A 100 -8.52 -24.15 5.97
CA SER A 100 -9.61 -25.08 6.22
C SER A 100 -9.30 -26.37 5.45
N THR A 101 -8.53 -27.26 6.06
CA THR A 101 -8.41 -28.63 5.60
C THR A 101 -9.79 -29.26 5.73
N GLN A 102 -10.52 -29.35 4.62
CA GLN A 102 -11.67 -30.23 4.53
C GLN A 102 -11.17 -31.66 4.74
N HIS A 103 -11.37 -32.20 5.95
CA HIS A 103 -11.44 -33.63 6.12
C HIS A 103 -12.77 -34.08 5.49
N SER A 104 -12.69 -34.68 4.30
CA SER A 104 -13.77 -35.52 3.80
C SER A 104 -13.81 -36.83 4.60
N PRO A 105 -15.00 -37.32 4.99
CA PRO A 105 -15.19 -38.59 5.68
C PRO A 105 -14.89 -39.80 4.79
#